data_AF-A0A6I5RRI2-F1
#
_entry.id   AF-A0A6I5RRI2-F1
#
_cell.length_a   1.000
_cell.length_b   1.000
_cell.length_c   1.000
_cell.angle_alpha   90.00
_cell.angle_beta   90.00
_cell.angle_gamma   90.00
#
_symmetry.space_group_name_H-M   'P 1'
#
loop_
_entity.id
_entity.type
_entity.pdbx_description
1 polymer ?
#
loop_
_entity_poly.entity_id
_entity_poly.type
_entity_poly.pdbx_seq_one_letter_code
_entity_poly.pdbx_strand_id
1 'polypeptide(L)'
;MTELPCALGFDWRDTVYTNALLMCSKDAASIQKVARGSPAASLESLAYKSMEFFKRVTMSLAEPELIIAYSNGLGSPSAARILWEAFGNGEALDHVDASSYRATYGFTADIGGRRVPVVGIRHMSRFVPSVDNIKLAWARQRERA
;
A
#
# COMPACT_ATOMS: atom_id res chain seq x y z
N MET A 1 8.45 -14.77 -3.75
CA MET A 1 8.28 -13.31 -3.59
C MET A 1 9.15 -12.50 -4.55
N THR A 2 10.16 -13.09 -5.20
CA THR A 2 11.14 -12.41 -6.07
C THR A 2 10.64 -12.11 -7.49
N GLU A 3 9.53 -12.69 -7.94
CA GLU A 3 9.10 -12.57 -9.34
C GLU A 3 8.41 -11.24 -9.65
N LEU A 4 7.64 -10.67 -8.72
CA LEU A 4 6.84 -9.49 -9.03
C LEU A 4 7.68 -8.24 -9.31
N PRO A 5 8.68 -7.86 -8.48
CA PRO A 5 9.53 -6.71 -8.80
C PRO A 5 10.22 -6.88 -10.15
N CYS A 6 10.82 -8.05 -10.40
CA CYS A 6 11.48 -8.38 -11.66
C CYS A 6 10.53 -8.30 -12.86
N ALA A 7 9.29 -8.80 -12.72
CA ALA A 7 8.28 -8.74 -13.79
C ALA A 7 7.82 -7.31 -14.11
N LEU A 8 7.94 -6.40 -13.13
CA LEU A 8 7.68 -4.98 -13.27
C LEU A 8 8.92 -4.18 -13.74
N GLY A 9 10.08 -4.83 -13.84
CA GLY A 9 11.33 -4.21 -14.29
C GLY A 9 12.23 -3.68 -13.18
N PHE A 10 11.93 -4.01 -11.91
CA PHE A 10 12.73 -3.62 -10.75
C PHE A 10 13.66 -4.75 -10.28
N ASP A 11 14.82 -4.39 -9.74
CA ASP A 11 15.66 -5.35 -9.01
C ASP A 11 15.03 -5.62 -7.63
N TRP A 12 14.88 -6.90 -7.30
CA TRP A 12 14.34 -7.31 -6.00
C TRP A 12 15.24 -6.88 -4.83
N ARG A 13 16.54 -6.67 -5.08
CA ARG A 13 17.51 -6.20 -4.07
C ARG A 13 17.32 -4.73 -3.70
N ASP A 14 16.76 -3.95 -4.62
CA ASP A 14 16.44 -2.54 -4.43
C ASP A 14 14.96 -2.34 -4.03
N THR A 15 14.23 -3.43 -3.77
CA THR A 15 12.82 -3.39 -3.39
C THR A 15 12.68 -3.42 -1.87
N VAL A 16 12.01 -2.41 -1.31
CA VAL A 16 11.70 -2.35 0.13
C VAL A 16 10.35 -2.98 0.42
N TYR A 17 10.33 -3.96 1.32
CA TYR A 17 9.11 -4.58 1.84
C TYR A 17 8.83 -4.08 3.26
N THR A 18 7.62 -3.58 3.48
CA THR A 18 7.19 -3.11 4.80
C THR A 18 5.69 -3.31 5.03
N ASN A 19 5.24 -3.07 6.25
CA ASN A 19 3.84 -3.12 6.64
C ASN A 19 3.27 -1.71 6.79
N ALA A 20 2.00 -1.53 6.44
CA ALA A 20 1.31 -0.27 6.65
C ALA A 20 1.10 0.06 8.14
N LEU A 21 1.00 -0.97 8.99
CA LEU A 21 0.93 -0.81 10.45
C LEU A 21 2.23 -1.32 11.06
N LEU A 22 2.94 -0.46 11.77
CA LEU A 22 4.22 -0.78 12.40
C LEU A 22 4.00 -1.31 13.82
N MET A 23 3.44 -2.51 13.89
CA MET A 23 3.18 -3.21 15.14
C MET A 23 3.23 -4.72 14.93
N CYS A 24 3.82 -5.42 15.88
CA CYS A 24 3.77 -6.88 15.91
C CYS A 24 2.43 -7.35 16.47
N SER A 25 1.79 -8.28 15.78
CA SER A 25 0.63 -9.01 16.26
C SER A 25 0.73 -10.47 15.83
N LYS A 26 -0.06 -11.35 16.45
CA LYS A 26 -0.10 -12.78 16.07
C LYS A 26 -0.74 -12.97 14.69
N ASP A 27 -1.76 -12.17 14.42
CA ASP A 27 -2.56 -12.20 13.20
C ASP A 27 -3.24 -10.83 12.98
N ALA A 28 -3.85 -10.64 11.80
CA ALA A 28 -4.54 -9.40 11.48
C ALA A 28 -5.74 -9.10 12.41
N ALA A 29 -6.43 -10.13 12.91
CA ALA A 29 -7.60 -9.96 13.78
C ALA A 29 -7.23 -9.44 15.17
N SER A 30 -6.02 -9.76 15.64
CA SER A 30 -5.51 -9.35 16.95
C SER A 30 -4.95 -7.93 16.99
N ILE A 31 -4.66 -7.29 15.85
CA ILE A 31 -4.02 -5.96 15.78
C ILE A 31 -4.79 -4.92 16.60
N GLN A 32 -6.12 -4.87 16.49
CA GLN A 32 -6.91 -3.88 17.22
C GLN A 32 -6.79 -4.05 18.75
N LYS A 33 -6.72 -5.29 19.23
CA LYS A 33 -6.54 -5.59 20.65
C LYS A 33 -5.15 -5.15 21.11
N VAL A 34 -4.11 -5.45 20.34
CA VAL A 34 -2.71 -5.06 20.67
C VAL A 34 -2.58 -3.54 20.65
N ALA A 35 -3.16 -2.86 19.67
CA ALA A 35 -3.13 -1.40 19.56
C ALA A 35 -3.72 -0.73 20.81
N ARG A 36 -4.88 -1.19 21.29
CA ARG A 36 -5.53 -0.70 22.52
C ARG A 36 -4.71 -0.93 23.78
N GLY A 37 -3.95 -2.02 23.84
CA GLY A 37 -3.06 -2.35 24.96
C GLY A 37 -1.68 -1.69 24.89
N SER A 38 -1.43 -0.84 23.89
CA SER A 38 -0.14 -0.20 23.64
C SER A 38 -0.24 1.34 23.78
N PRO A 39 0.89 2.07 23.75
CA PRO A 39 0.88 3.54 23.65
C PRO A 39 0.20 4.10 22.39
N ALA A 40 -0.18 3.26 21.42
CA ALA A 40 -1.04 3.70 20.32
C ALA A 40 -2.48 3.96 20.79
N ALA A 41 -2.98 3.24 21.81
CA ALA A 41 -4.34 3.32 22.38
C ALA A 41 -5.51 2.99 21.42
N SER A 42 -5.35 3.12 20.10
CA SER A 42 -6.36 2.76 19.09
C SER A 42 -5.71 2.35 17.77
N LEU A 43 -6.50 1.70 16.90
CA LEU A 43 -6.06 1.36 15.54
C LEU A 43 -5.83 2.61 14.68
N GLU A 44 -6.67 3.63 14.85
CA GLU A 44 -6.54 4.91 14.15
C GLU A 44 -5.25 5.63 14.51
N SER A 45 -4.96 5.76 15.81
CA SER A 45 -3.70 6.34 16.29
C SER A 45 -2.48 5.51 15.87
N LEU A 46 -2.60 4.18 15.84
CA LEU A 46 -1.56 3.31 15.28
C LEU A 46 -1.33 3.59 13.79
N ALA A 47 -2.39 3.69 12.99
CA ALA A 47 -2.31 3.98 11.56
C ALA A 47 -1.66 5.36 11.34
N TYR A 48 -2.11 6.39 12.06
CA TYR A 48 -1.54 7.73 12.01
C TYR A 48 -0.04 7.72 12.32
N LYS A 49 0.38 7.13 13.45
CA LYS A 49 1.81 7.05 13.83
C LYS A 49 2.63 6.26 12.82
N SER A 50 2.08 5.18 12.27
CA SER A 50 2.74 4.37 11.23
C SER A 50 2.92 5.14 9.94
N MET A 51 1.92 5.92 9.52
CA MET A 51 1.98 6.75 8.32
C MET A 51 2.91 7.97 8.50
N GLU A 52 2.96 8.58 9.69
CA GLU A 52 3.97 9.61 10.00
C GLU A 52 5.40 9.06 9.92
N PHE A 53 5.64 7.85 10.44
CA PHE A 53 6.94 7.19 10.26
C PHE A 53 7.23 6.91 8.79
N PHE A 54 6.25 6.35 8.06
CA PHE A 54 6.39 6.04 6.64
C PHE A 54 6.75 7.29 5.83
N LYS A 55 6.05 8.39 6.04
CA LYS A 55 6.30 9.69 5.40
C LYS A 55 7.66 10.27 5.73
N ARG A 56 8.07 10.26 7.02
CA ARG A 56 9.29 10.94 7.46
C ARG A 56 10.56 10.13 7.23
N VAL A 57 10.47 8.81 7.35
CA VAL A 57 11.62 7.90 7.37
C VAL A 57 11.64 7.02 6.13
N THR A 58 10.58 6.27 5.86
CA THR A 58 10.59 5.31 4.74
C THR A 58 10.70 6.03 3.40
N MET A 59 9.88 7.05 3.17
CA MET A 59 9.87 7.78 1.90
C MET A 59 11.16 8.56 1.63
N SER A 60 11.78 9.11 2.68
CA SER A 60 13.02 9.90 2.54
C SER A 60 14.24 9.03 2.25
N LEU A 61 14.24 7.78 2.73
CA LEU A 61 15.34 6.84 2.51
C LEU A 61 15.17 5.99 1.24
N ALA A 62 13.93 5.58 0.94
CA ALA A 62 13.66 4.64 -0.16
C ALA A 62 13.37 5.35 -1.49
N GLU A 63 12.89 6.59 -1.44
CA GLU A 63 12.55 7.39 -2.64
C GLU A 63 11.80 6.62 -3.75
N PRO A 64 10.74 5.85 -3.42
CA PRO A 64 10.19 4.87 -4.35
C PRO A 64 9.51 5.52 -5.56
N GLU A 65 9.70 4.93 -6.73
CA GLU A 65 8.99 5.29 -7.97
C GLU A 65 7.59 4.66 -8.08
N LEU A 66 7.34 3.61 -7.28
CA LEU A 66 6.09 2.86 -7.25
C LEU A 66 5.90 2.23 -5.87
N ILE A 67 4.69 2.35 -5.33
CA ILE A 67 4.27 1.63 -4.13
C ILE A 67 3.23 0.57 -4.52
N ILE A 68 3.52 -0.70 -4.23
CA ILE A 68 2.54 -1.79 -4.35
C ILE A 68 1.89 -2.02 -2.98
N ALA A 69 0.58 -1.78 -2.90
CA ALA A 69 -0.19 -1.91 -1.67
C ALA A 69 -1.05 -3.18 -1.69
N TYR A 70 -0.65 -4.19 -0.91
CA TYR A 70 -1.43 -5.42 -0.79
C TYR A 70 -2.71 -5.20 0.03
N SER A 71 -3.84 -5.61 -0.53
CA SER A 71 -5.17 -5.39 0.04
C SER A 71 -6.07 -6.59 -0.15
N ASN A 72 -7.03 -6.81 0.74
CA ASN A 72 -8.12 -7.76 0.53
C ASN A 72 -9.42 -7.06 0.08
N GLY A 73 -9.32 -5.80 -0.36
CA GLY A 73 -10.43 -4.88 -0.63
C GLY A 73 -10.40 -3.67 0.32
N LEU A 74 -11.29 -2.70 0.06
CA LEU A 74 -11.40 -1.46 0.84
C LEU A 74 -12.37 -1.56 2.02
N GLY A 75 -13.12 -2.67 2.13
CA GLY A 75 -14.10 -2.90 3.19
C GLY A 75 -13.50 -3.25 4.56
N SER A 76 -12.19 -3.45 4.65
CA SER A 76 -11.46 -3.71 5.88
C SER A 76 -10.14 -2.92 5.91
N PRO A 77 -9.51 -2.74 7.09
CA PRO A 77 -8.21 -2.11 7.21
C PRO A 77 -7.19 -2.88 6.35
N SER A 78 -6.73 -2.26 5.27
CA SER A 78 -5.74 -2.82 4.35
C SER A 78 -4.66 -1.78 4.07
N ALA A 79 -3.48 -2.22 3.60
CA ALA A 79 -2.38 -1.30 3.32
C ALA A 79 -2.80 -0.22 2.31
N ALA A 80 -3.53 -0.61 1.26
CA ALA A 80 -4.01 0.33 0.25
C ALA A 80 -5.01 1.34 0.83
N ARG A 81 -5.94 0.91 1.69
CA ARG A 81 -6.89 1.82 2.33
C ARG A 81 -6.18 2.80 3.26
N ILE A 82 -5.26 2.32 4.09
CA ILE A 82 -4.51 3.15 5.05
C ILE A 82 -3.70 4.21 4.30
N LEU A 83 -3.02 3.84 3.21
CA LEU A 83 -2.28 4.77 2.37
C LEU A 83 -3.20 5.79 1.68
N TRP A 84 -4.33 5.34 1.16
CA TRP A 84 -5.28 6.21 0.47
C TRP A 84 -5.93 7.22 1.42
N GLU A 85 -6.36 6.79 2.61
CA GLU A 85 -6.91 7.68 3.64
C GLU A 85 -5.87 8.69 4.13
N ALA A 86 -4.60 8.30 4.22
CA ALA A 86 -3.53 9.19 4.70
C ALA A 86 -2.98 10.16 3.65
N PHE A 87 -2.89 9.73 2.39
CA PHE A 87 -2.12 10.41 1.35
C PHE A 87 -2.82 10.55 -0.01
N GLY A 88 -4.01 9.95 -0.18
CA GLY A 88 -4.73 9.95 -1.45
C GLY A 88 -5.42 11.28 -1.79
N ASN A 89 -5.41 12.26 -0.88
CA ASN A 89 -5.95 13.61 -1.09
C ASN A 89 -7.40 13.66 -1.66
N GLY A 90 -8.22 12.67 -1.34
CA GLY A 90 -9.60 12.57 -1.84
C GLY A 90 -9.72 12.16 -3.32
N GLU A 91 -8.63 11.75 -3.98
CA GLU A 91 -8.69 11.19 -5.33
C GLU A 91 -9.56 9.92 -5.33
N ALA A 92 -10.40 9.77 -6.35
CA ALA A 92 -11.09 8.52 -6.59
C ALA A 92 -10.10 7.43 -7.04
N LEU A 93 -10.29 6.21 -6.56
CA LEU A 93 -9.48 5.07 -6.97
C LEU A 93 -9.78 4.72 -8.43
N ASP A 94 -8.74 4.64 -9.26
CA ASP A 94 -8.84 4.22 -10.65
C ASP A 94 -8.78 2.69 -10.74
N HIS A 95 -9.93 2.05 -10.95
CA HIS A 95 -10.03 0.61 -11.07
C HIS A 95 -9.68 0.14 -12.49
N VAL A 96 -8.57 -0.59 -12.61
CA VAL A 96 -8.21 -1.31 -13.84
C VAL A 96 -8.94 -2.65 -13.90
N ASP A 97 -9.11 -3.30 -12.74
CA ASP A 97 -9.87 -4.54 -12.59
C ASP A 97 -10.66 -4.46 -11.28
N ALA A 98 -11.98 -4.62 -11.37
CA ALA A 98 -12.90 -4.60 -10.22
C ALA A 98 -13.36 -6.01 -9.80
N SER A 99 -12.83 -7.07 -10.43
CA SER A 99 -13.17 -8.44 -10.08
C SER A 99 -12.74 -8.79 -8.66
N SER A 100 -13.53 -9.61 -7.98
CA SER A 100 -13.24 -10.06 -6.61
C SER A 100 -11.93 -10.85 -6.50
N TYR A 101 -11.45 -11.43 -7.60
CA TYR A 101 -10.27 -12.29 -7.65
C TYR A 101 -8.98 -11.54 -8.01
N ARG A 102 -9.02 -10.58 -8.95
CA ARG A 102 -7.82 -9.86 -9.44
C ARG A 102 -7.89 -8.34 -9.30
N ALA A 103 -8.69 -7.86 -8.35
CA ALA A 103 -8.87 -6.43 -8.11
C ALA A 103 -7.53 -5.68 -8.15
N THR A 104 -7.43 -4.75 -9.09
CA THR A 104 -6.26 -3.90 -9.33
C THR A 104 -6.74 -2.48 -9.52
N TYR A 105 -6.22 -1.58 -8.71
CA TYR A 105 -6.60 -0.17 -8.76
C TYR A 105 -5.40 0.72 -8.43
N GLY A 106 -5.44 1.95 -8.90
CA GLY A 106 -4.38 2.93 -8.69
C GLY A 106 -4.90 4.23 -8.09
N PHE A 107 -4.02 4.94 -7.41
CA PHE A 107 -4.18 6.35 -7.06
C PHE A 107 -2.80 7.01 -6.94
N THR A 108 -2.76 8.34 -6.94
CA THR A 108 -1.53 9.08 -6.71
C THR A 108 -1.50 9.55 -5.25
N ALA A 109 -0.48 9.13 -4.51
CA ALA A 109 -0.29 9.57 -3.13
C ALA A 109 0.59 10.81 -3.07
N ASP A 110 0.18 11.84 -2.32
CA ASP A 110 1.04 12.96 -1.94
C ASP A 110 1.65 12.70 -0.56
N ILE A 111 2.93 12.37 -0.55
CA ILE A 111 3.65 11.99 0.66
C ILE A 111 4.83 12.93 0.86
N GLY A 112 4.61 13.94 1.70
CA GLY A 112 5.65 14.94 1.99
C GLY A 112 5.97 15.83 0.79
N GLY A 113 4.98 16.17 -0.04
CA GLY A 113 5.14 17.00 -1.23
C GLY A 113 5.67 16.24 -2.45
N ARG A 114 5.90 14.92 -2.33
CA ARG A 114 6.22 14.03 -3.45
C ARG A 114 4.98 13.27 -3.85
N ARG A 115 4.66 13.30 -5.13
CA ARG A 115 3.59 12.50 -5.70
C ARG A 115 4.17 11.16 -6.15
N VAL A 116 3.59 10.08 -5.63
CA VAL A 116 4.06 8.72 -5.90
C VAL A 116 2.88 7.85 -6.35
N PRO A 117 3.02 7.14 -7.48
CA PRO A 117 2.04 6.14 -7.90
C PRO A 117 1.88 5.04 -6.85
N VAL A 118 0.63 4.79 -6.45
CA VAL A 118 0.27 3.64 -5.61
C VAL A 118 -0.63 2.71 -6.40
N VAL A 119 -0.27 1.43 -6.45
CA VAL A 119 -1.10 0.38 -7.05
C VAL A 119 -1.54 -0.61 -5.98
N GLY A 120 -2.85 -0.65 -5.74
CA GLY A 120 -3.49 -1.61 -4.87
C GLY A 120 -3.76 -2.93 -5.60
N ILE A 121 -3.32 -4.04 -5.02
CA ILE A 121 -3.58 -5.39 -5.53
C ILE A 121 -4.07 -6.33 -4.44
N ARG A 122 -4.67 -7.45 -4.85
CA ARG A 122 -5.07 -8.51 -3.91
C ARG A 122 -3.86 -9.11 -3.18
N HIS A 123 -4.04 -9.45 -1.90
CA HIS A 123 -2.98 -10.07 -1.11
C HIS A 123 -2.56 -11.43 -1.70
N MET A 124 -1.27 -11.61 -1.95
CA MET A 124 -0.74 -12.74 -2.74
C MET A 124 -0.89 -14.11 -2.06
N SER A 125 -1.23 -14.16 -0.77
CA SER A 125 -1.45 -15.45 -0.07
C SER A 125 -2.61 -16.27 -0.63
N ARG A 126 -3.48 -15.67 -1.45
CA ARG A 126 -4.68 -16.32 -2.01
C ARG A 126 -4.89 -16.06 -3.50
N PHE A 127 -4.15 -15.12 -4.09
CA PHE A 127 -4.42 -14.61 -5.43
C PHE A 127 -3.12 -14.38 -6.19
N VAL A 128 -3.15 -14.67 -7.49
CA VAL A 128 -2.06 -14.33 -8.41
C VAL A 128 -2.43 -13.00 -9.10
N PRO A 129 -1.68 -11.91 -8.87
CA PRO A 129 -1.99 -10.63 -9.48
C PRO A 129 -1.70 -10.64 -10.99
N SER A 130 -2.44 -9.84 -11.76
CA SER A 130 -2.14 -9.62 -13.17
C SER A 130 -1.03 -8.56 -13.31
N VAL A 131 0.14 -8.97 -13.79
CA VAL A 131 1.27 -8.06 -14.03
C VAL A 131 0.89 -6.97 -15.04
N ASP A 132 0.13 -7.31 -16.08
CA ASP A 132 -0.29 -6.35 -17.10
C ASP A 132 -1.23 -5.29 -16.51
N ASN A 133 -2.15 -5.69 -15.62
CA ASN A 133 -3.03 -4.74 -14.94
C ASN A 133 -2.24 -3.82 -13.99
N ILE A 134 -1.21 -4.35 -13.31
CA ILE A 134 -0.33 -3.53 -12.46
C ILE A 134 0.42 -2.50 -13.31
N LYS A 135 1.01 -2.92 -14.43
CA LYS A 135 1.73 -2.03 -15.35
C LYS A 135 0.81 -0.95 -15.91
N LEU A 136 -0.42 -1.31 -16.29
CA LEU A 136 -1.42 -0.36 -16.78
C LEU A 136 -1.84 0.63 -15.69
N ALA A 137 -2.14 0.16 -14.47
CA ALA A 137 -2.47 1.02 -13.35
C ALA A 137 -1.32 1.99 -13.03
N TRP A 138 -0.09 1.48 -12.98
CA TRP A 138 1.10 2.28 -12.74
C TRP A 138 1.30 3.36 -13.80
N ALA A 139 1.20 3.02 -15.09
CA ALA A 139 1.31 3.99 -16.18
C ALA A 139 0.29 5.13 -16.05
N ARG A 140 -0.98 4.81 -15.77
CA ARG A 140 -2.04 5.82 -15.58
C ARG A 140 -1.79 6.74 -14.40
N GLN A 141 -1.23 6.23 -13.30
CA GLN A 141 -0.90 7.07 -12.14
C GLN A 141 0.38 7.87 -12.35
N ARG A 142 1.36 7.36 -13.11
CA ARG A 142 2.57 8.12 -13.46
C ARG A 142 2.29 9.37 -14.26
N GLU A 143 1.31 9.35 -15.16
CA GLU A 143 0.87 10.55 -15.90
C GLU A 143 0.28 11.64 -14.98
N ARG A 144 -0.11 11.25 -13.77
CA ARG A 144 -0.73 12.12 -12.78
C ARG A 144 0.21 12.51 -11.65
N ALA A 145 1.35 11.83 -11.48
CA ALA A 145 2.31 12.05 -10.40
C ALA A 145 3.27 13.19 -10.70
#